data_AF-A0A9W8N7Q1-F1
#
_entry.id   AF-A0A9W8N7Q1-F1
#
_cell.length_a   1.000
_cell.length_b   1.000
_cell.length_c   1.000
_cell.angle_alpha   90.00
_cell.angle_beta   90.00
_cell.angle_gamma   90.00
#
_symmetry.space_group_name_H-M   'P 1'
#
loop_
_entity.id
_entity.type
_entity.pdbx_description
1 polymer ?
#
loop_
_entity_poly.entity_id
_entity_poly.type
_entity_poly.pdbx_seq_one_letter_code
_entity_poly.pdbx_strand_id
1 'polypeptide(L)'
;MWVLAHECGHQAFSPSKVLNDTVGWILHSALLVPYFSWKISHGKHHKATGNMERDMVFVPKTREEKASRLGKLVHELSELGEETPIVTFIMLLGQQLIGWPNYLLTNVTGHDNHERQLEGRGKGKKNGFLNGVNHFNPSSPLYEAKDAKLILLSDIGLAITISALVYLGNNFGWSNLLVWYFIPYFWVNHWLVAITFLQHTDPSLPHYTGESWNYVRGAAATIDREFGFIGRQLLHGIIETHVLHHYVSTIPFYNADEASEAIKKVMGRHYRAGHEGEVLWASSRPCGAVRAGATGSSPARELRARARAFCSSATPTVWVPSPSR
;
A
#
# COMPACT_ATOMS: atom_id res chain seq x y z
N MET A 1 12.01 12.94 7.16
CA MET A 1 11.64 12.25 8.43
C MET A 1 10.93 10.93 8.16
N TRP A 2 9.79 10.93 7.47
CA TRP A 2 9.03 9.70 7.19
C TRP A 2 9.89 8.62 6.52
N VAL A 3 10.58 8.98 5.43
CA VAL A 3 11.46 8.03 4.71
C VAL A 3 12.52 7.42 5.63
N LEU A 4 13.22 8.22 6.44
CA LEU A 4 14.23 7.70 7.38
C LEU A 4 13.65 6.68 8.37
N ALA A 5 12.44 6.91 8.86
CA ALA A 5 11.78 6.01 9.79
C ALA A 5 11.23 4.75 9.09
N HIS A 6 10.80 4.86 7.83
CA HIS A 6 10.48 3.73 6.96
C HIS A 6 11.72 2.85 6.73
N GLU A 7 12.87 3.45 6.43
CA GLU A 7 14.16 2.76 6.24
C GLU A 7 14.65 2.06 7.51
N CYS A 8 14.41 2.68 8.67
CA CYS A 8 14.58 2.04 9.98
C CYS A 8 13.69 0.80 10.13
N GLY A 9 12.43 0.87 9.66
CA GLY A 9 11.51 -0.26 9.64
C GLY A 9 12.06 -1.46 8.86
N HIS A 10 12.73 -1.20 7.74
CA HIS A 10 13.42 -2.23 6.95
C HIS A 10 14.79 -2.64 7.48
N GLN A 11 15.26 -1.99 8.55
CA GLN A 11 16.59 -2.18 9.12
C GLN A 11 17.73 -1.82 8.15
N ALA A 12 17.46 -0.93 7.19
CA ALA A 12 18.40 -0.50 6.15
C ALA A 12 19.23 0.72 6.58
N PHE A 13 18.67 1.59 7.43
CA PHE A 13 19.27 2.86 7.80
C PHE A 13 20.66 2.72 8.47
N SER A 14 20.83 1.74 9.36
CA SER A 14 22.07 1.44 10.08
C SER A 14 22.29 -0.07 10.24
N PRO A 15 23.55 -0.55 10.35
CA PRO A 15 23.84 -1.93 10.76
C PRO A 15 23.29 -2.30 12.15
N SER A 16 23.04 -1.31 13.03
CA SER A 16 22.51 -1.55 14.37
C SER A 16 20.98 -1.59 14.36
N LYS A 17 20.42 -2.78 14.63
CA LYS A 17 18.97 -2.98 14.73
C LYS A 17 18.32 -2.14 15.83
N VAL A 18 19.01 -2.00 16.96
CA VAL A 18 18.54 -1.19 18.11
C VAL A 18 18.50 0.29 17.73
N LEU A 19 19.50 0.78 17.00
CA LEU A 19 19.51 2.16 16.54
C LEU A 19 18.36 2.41 15.57
N ASN A 20 18.17 1.52 14.58
CA ASN A 20 17.06 1.59 13.65
C ASN A 20 15.73 1.63 14.40
N ASP A 21 15.50 0.70 15.32
CA ASP A 21 14.23 0.63 16.04
C ASP A 21 13.99 1.82 16.96
N THR A 22 15.05 2.39 17.54
CA THR A 22 14.96 3.58 18.38
C THR A 22 14.62 4.82 17.55
N VAL A 23 15.37 5.06 16.46
CA VAL A 23 15.17 6.21 15.57
C VAL A 23 13.80 6.11 14.89
N GLY A 24 13.48 4.92 14.36
CA GLY A 24 12.19 4.65 13.74
C GLY A 24 11.02 4.88 14.70
N TRP A 25 11.10 4.37 15.93
CA TRP A 25 10.06 4.58 16.94
C TRP A 25 9.85 6.06 17.27
N ILE A 26 10.93 6.81 17.52
CA ILE A 26 10.83 8.26 17.81
C ILE A 26 10.22 9.01 16.63
N LEU A 27 10.75 8.82 15.42
CA LEU A 27 10.34 9.58 14.24
C LEU A 27 8.91 9.24 13.78
N HIS A 28 8.54 7.95 13.75
CA HIS A 28 7.18 7.56 13.38
C HIS A 28 6.16 7.93 14.46
N SER A 29 6.47 7.80 15.76
CA SER A 29 5.57 8.30 16.81
C SER A 29 5.34 9.80 16.71
N ALA A 30 6.39 10.60 16.45
CA ALA A 30 6.28 12.04 16.19
C ALA A 30 5.47 12.37 14.92
N LEU A 31 5.24 11.39 14.05
CA LEU A 31 4.37 11.48 12.87
C LEU A 31 3.07 10.68 13.07
N LEU A 32 2.68 10.38 14.31
CA LEU A 32 1.46 9.62 14.65
C LEU A 32 1.32 8.26 13.90
N VAL A 33 2.44 7.64 13.56
CA VAL A 33 2.52 6.29 12.95
C VAL A 33 2.91 5.30 14.05
N PRO A 34 2.15 4.21 14.29
CA PRO A 34 2.55 3.20 15.27
C PRO A 34 3.72 2.37 14.71
N TYR A 35 4.96 2.74 15.06
CA TYR A 35 6.18 2.28 14.37
C TYR A 35 6.30 0.75 14.23
N PHE A 36 6.26 -0.01 15.32
CA PHE A 36 6.46 -1.46 15.24
C PHE A 36 5.27 -2.17 14.61
N SER A 37 4.05 -1.71 14.93
CA SER A 37 2.83 -2.17 14.29
C SER A 37 2.93 -2.08 12.77
N TRP A 38 3.28 -0.89 12.27
CA TRP A 38 3.45 -0.65 10.85
C TRP A 38 4.67 -1.36 10.28
N LYS A 39 5.82 -1.40 10.98
CA LYS A 39 7.02 -2.16 10.58
C LYS A 39 6.68 -3.63 10.30
N ILE A 40 5.90 -4.25 11.18
CA ILE A 40 5.55 -5.67 11.05
C ILE A 40 4.54 -5.89 9.91
N SER A 41 3.47 -5.08 9.83
CA SER A 41 2.48 -5.22 8.76
C SER A 41 3.07 -4.88 7.39
N HIS A 42 3.90 -3.84 7.30
CA HIS A 42 4.63 -3.48 6.09
C HIS A 42 5.65 -4.55 5.68
N GLY A 43 6.38 -5.14 6.64
CA GLY A 43 7.25 -6.28 6.35
C GLY A 43 6.49 -7.52 5.83
N LYS A 44 5.23 -7.71 6.23
CA LYS A 44 4.35 -8.74 5.67
C LYS A 44 3.88 -8.39 4.26
N HIS A 45 3.56 -7.12 3.99
CA HIS A 45 3.29 -6.62 2.63
C HIS A 45 4.45 -6.95 1.69
N HIS A 46 5.68 -6.56 2.01
CA HIS A 46 6.87 -6.87 1.20
C HIS A 46 7.07 -8.37 0.90
N LYS A 47 6.67 -9.25 1.83
CA LYS A 47 6.74 -10.70 1.64
C LYS A 47 5.59 -11.27 0.82
N ALA A 48 4.54 -10.49 0.57
CA ALA A 48 3.29 -10.94 -0.04
C ALA A 48 2.73 -9.99 -1.10
N THR A 49 3.50 -8.99 -1.56
CA THR A 49 3.05 -7.95 -2.49
C THR A 49 2.34 -8.56 -3.70
N GLY A 50 1.15 -8.06 -4.01
CA GLY A 50 0.34 -8.54 -5.14
C GLY A 50 -0.34 -9.89 -4.91
N ASN A 51 -0.27 -10.49 -3.72
CA ASN A 51 -0.98 -11.73 -3.39
C ASN A 51 -2.40 -11.42 -2.86
N MET A 52 -3.43 -11.90 -3.56
CA MET A 52 -4.83 -11.62 -3.20
C MET A 52 -5.27 -12.14 -1.81
N GLU A 53 -4.55 -13.08 -1.22
CA GLU A 53 -4.95 -13.75 0.02
C GLU A 53 -4.10 -13.37 1.23
N ARG A 54 -2.95 -12.71 1.01
CA ARG A 54 -1.92 -12.47 2.04
C ARG A 54 -1.35 -11.06 2.05
N ASP A 55 -1.57 -10.27 1.00
CA ASP A 55 -1.05 -8.90 0.97
C ASP A 55 -1.77 -8.00 1.99
N MET A 56 -1.02 -7.17 2.68
CA MET A 56 -1.48 -6.36 3.81
C MET A 56 -2.01 -4.98 3.40
N VAL A 57 -1.84 -4.60 2.13
CA VAL A 57 -2.27 -3.30 1.60
C VAL A 57 -2.48 -3.41 0.08
N PHE A 58 -3.31 -2.53 -0.49
CA PHE A 58 -3.62 -2.46 -1.91
C PHE A 58 -4.20 -3.75 -2.54
N VAL A 59 -4.89 -4.57 -1.74
CA VAL A 59 -5.65 -5.72 -2.27
C VAL A 59 -6.93 -5.23 -2.94
N PRO A 60 -7.11 -5.46 -4.25
CA PRO A 60 -8.32 -5.04 -4.94
C PRO A 60 -9.50 -5.90 -4.48
N LYS A 61 -10.64 -5.26 -4.23
CA LYS A 61 -11.88 -5.98 -3.92
C LYS A 61 -12.37 -6.76 -5.13
N THR A 62 -12.84 -7.98 -4.89
CA THR A 62 -13.47 -8.82 -5.91
C THR A 62 -14.84 -8.25 -6.33
N ARG A 63 -15.39 -8.73 -7.46
CA ARG A 63 -16.74 -8.34 -7.92
C ARG A 63 -17.81 -8.64 -6.88
N GLU A 64 -17.67 -9.77 -6.19
CA GLU A 64 -18.63 -10.26 -5.21
C GLU A 64 -18.61 -9.39 -3.94
N GLU A 65 -17.43 -8.98 -3.48
CA GLU A 65 -17.28 -8.06 -2.34
C GLU A 65 -17.81 -6.66 -2.65
N LYS A 66 -17.58 -6.19 -3.89
CA LYS A 66 -18.18 -4.95 -4.40
C LYS A 66 -19.71 -5.06 -4.53
N ALA A 67 -20.29 -6.25 -4.64
CA ALA A 67 -21.74 -6.44 -4.81
C ALA A 67 -22.55 -6.47 -3.50
N SER A 68 -21.93 -6.34 -2.32
CA SER A 68 -22.62 -6.16 -1.02
C SER A 68 -23.54 -4.92 -1.06
N ARG A 69 -24.67 -4.84 -0.34
CA ARG A 69 -25.70 -3.76 -0.52
C ARG A 69 -25.16 -2.32 -0.59
N LEU A 70 -24.23 -1.94 0.28
CA LEU A 70 -23.56 -0.63 0.24
C LEU A 70 -22.52 -0.56 -0.89
N GLY A 71 -21.80 -1.66 -1.12
CA GLY A 71 -20.94 -1.85 -2.27
C GLY A 71 -21.69 -1.72 -3.60
N LYS A 72 -22.93 -2.21 -3.72
CA LYS A 72 -23.78 -2.13 -4.90
C LYS A 72 -24.20 -0.71 -5.19
N LEU A 73 -24.60 0.06 -4.16
CA LEU A 73 -24.88 1.49 -4.31
C LEU A 73 -23.63 2.27 -4.73
N VAL A 74 -22.50 2.02 -4.07
CA VAL A 74 -21.21 2.66 -4.41
C VAL A 74 -20.69 2.19 -5.77
N HIS A 75 -20.94 0.94 -6.16
CA HIS A 75 -20.52 0.34 -7.42
C HIS A 75 -21.39 0.81 -8.58
N GLU A 76 -22.71 0.92 -8.40
CA GLU A 76 -23.62 1.51 -9.38
C GLU A 76 -23.35 3.02 -9.51
N LEU A 77 -23.09 3.74 -8.41
CA LEU A 77 -22.64 5.14 -8.46
C LEU A 77 -21.24 5.29 -9.06
N SER A 78 -20.35 4.32 -8.85
CA SER A 78 -19.00 4.30 -9.44
C SER A 78 -19.03 3.86 -10.89
N GLU A 79 -19.94 2.99 -11.34
CA GLU A 79 -20.09 2.61 -12.75
C GLU A 79 -20.84 3.71 -13.53
N LEU A 80 -21.88 4.32 -12.95
CA LEU A 80 -22.50 5.53 -13.52
C LEU A 80 -21.54 6.73 -13.47
N GLY A 81 -20.66 6.77 -12.46
CA GLY A 81 -19.73 7.84 -12.18
C GLY A 81 -18.29 7.61 -12.66
N GLU A 82 -18.01 6.49 -13.34
CA GLU A 82 -16.69 6.11 -13.87
C GLU A 82 -16.19 7.15 -14.90
N GLU A 83 -17.14 7.88 -15.50
CA GLU A 83 -16.91 9.01 -16.39
C GLU A 83 -17.23 10.37 -15.75
N THR A 84 -17.60 10.43 -14.47
CA THR A 84 -17.87 11.69 -13.76
C THR A 84 -16.63 12.15 -13.01
N PRO A 85 -15.98 13.26 -13.44
CA PRO A 85 -14.77 13.70 -12.76
C PRO A 85 -14.98 14.02 -11.27
N ILE A 86 -16.16 14.49 -10.89
CA ILE A 86 -16.43 14.89 -9.51
C ILE A 86 -16.40 13.71 -8.52
N VAL A 87 -16.88 12.53 -8.90
CA VAL A 87 -16.90 11.35 -8.02
C VAL A 87 -15.47 10.85 -7.80
N THR A 88 -14.69 10.73 -8.88
CA THR A 88 -13.28 10.34 -8.81
C THR A 88 -12.49 11.33 -7.96
N PHE A 89 -12.73 12.63 -8.12
CA PHE A 89 -12.12 13.68 -7.31
C PHE A 89 -12.47 13.56 -5.82
N ILE A 90 -13.75 13.37 -5.47
CA ILE A 90 -14.18 13.20 -4.07
C ILE A 90 -13.56 11.94 -3.45
N MET A 91 -13.51 10.83 -4.19
CA MET A 91 -12.87 9.60 -3.72
C MET A 91 -11.37 9.80 -3.48
N LEU A 92 -10.67 10.48 -4.40
CA LEU A 92 -9.26 10.83 -4.24
C LEU A 92 -9.05 11.73 -3.03
N LEU A 93 -9.84 12.80 -2.86
CA LEU A 93 -9.76 13.66 -1.68
C LEU A 93 -9.97 12.87 -0.39
N GLY A 94 -10.99 12.00 -0.34
CA GLY A 94 -11.23 11.11 0.79
C GLY A 94 -10.02 10.21 1.05
N GLN A 95 -9.49 9.55 0.03
CA GLN A 95 -8.31 8.70 0.16
C GLN A 95 -7.11 9.48 0.76
N GLN A 96 -6.83 10.68 0.27
CA GLN A 96 -5.69 11.48 0.72
C GLN A 96 -5.85 12.00 2.16
N LEU A 97 -7.07 12.33 2.59
CA LEU A 97 -7.32 12.90 3.92
C LEU A 97 -7.57 11.86 5.01
N ILE A 98 -8.32 10.79 4.68
CA ILE A 98 -8.79 9.79 5.66
C ILE A 98 -8.28 8.38 5.38
N GLY A 99 -7.68 8.11 4.23
CA GLY A 99 -7.24 6.77 3.84
C GLY A 99 -6.24 6.17 4.82
N TRP A 100 -5.23 6.95 5.23
CA TRP A 100 -4.21 6.50 6.18
C TRP A 100 -4.78 6.17 7.58
N PRO A 101 -5.50 7.08 8.27
CA PRO A 101 -6.14 6.74 9.54
C PRO A 101 -7.11 5.56 9.44
N ASN A 102 -7.90 5.50 8.36
CA ASN A 102 -8.85 4.40 8.16
C ASN A 102 -8.13 3.05 8.00
N TYR A 103 -7.02 3.00 7.26
CA TYR A 103 -6.19 1.81 7.15
C TYR A 103 -5.67 1.34 8.51
N LEU A 104 -5.13 2.25 9.33
CA LEU A 104 -4.63 1.89 10.66
C LEU A 104 -5.75 1.33 11.56
N LEU A 105 -6.93 1.94 11.52
CA LEU A 105 -8.07 1.60 12.37
C LEU A 105 -8.84 0.35 11.93
N THR A 106 -8.79 -0.01 10.66
CA THR A 106 -9.69 -1.04 10.10
C THR A 106 -9.06 -2.03 9.14
N ASN A 107 -7.80 -1.81 8.74
CA ASN A 107 -7.09 -2.61 7.74
C ASN A 107 -7.83 -2.69 6.39
N VAL A 108 -8.59 -1.65 6.02
CA VAL A 108 -9.53 -1.66 4.86
C VAL A 108 -8.92 -2.01 3.50
N THR A 109 -7.61 -1.85 3.32
CA THR A 109 -6.89 -2.10 2.07
C THR A 109 -6.11 -3.42 2.05
N GLY A 110 -6.05 -4.15 3.16
CA GLY A 110 -5.39 -5.45 3.24
C GLY A 110 -6.33 -6.62 2.96
N HIS A 111 -5.78 -7.83 2.89
CA HIS A 111 -6.57 -9.06 2.76
C HIS A 111 -7.53 -9.25 3.96
N ASP A 112 -8.61 -9.99 3.74
CA ASP A 112 -9.65 -10.27 4.75
C ASP A 112 -9.74 -11.77 5.12
N ASN A 113 -8.67 -12.51 4.80
CA ASN A 113 -8.51 -13.95 5.02
C ASN A 113 -7.89 -14.27 6.40
N HIS A 114 -8.45 -13.71 7.47
CA HIS A 114 -7.88 -13.79 8.83
C HIS A 114 -7.99 -15.17 9.47
N GLU A 115 -8.95 -16.00 9.04
CA GLU A 115 -9.13 -17.38 9.51
C GLU A 115 -7.87 -18.25 9.33
N ARG A 116 -7.00 -17.90 8.37
CA ARG A 116 -5.74 -18.62 8.09
C ARG A 116 -4.57 -18.19 8.97
N GLN A 117 -4.76 -17.27 9.92
CA GLN A 117 -3.70 -16.88 10.85
C GLN A 117 -3.30 -18.08 11.73
N LEU A 118 -2.00 -18.35 11.80
CA LEU A 118 -1.44 -19.60 12.35
C LEU A 118 -1.78 -19.88 13.82
N GLU A 119 -1.99 -18.83 14.62
CA GLU A 119 -2.27 -18.91 16.06
C GLU A 119 -3.78 -18.85 16.35
N GLY A 120 -4.63 -18.85 15.32
CA GLY A 120 -6.09 -18.79 15.46
C GLY A 120 -6.64 -17.43 15.91
N ARG A 121 -5.82 -16.38 15.97
CA ARG A 121 -6.22 -15.02 16.45
C ARG A 121 -7.16 -14.30 15.49
N GLY A 122 -7.29 -14.82 14.27
CA GLY A 122 -8.16 -14.28 13.22
C GLY A 122 -9.51 -15.00 13.08
N LYS A 123 -9.80 -16.01 13.90
CA LYS A 123 -11.10 -16.70 13.88
C LYS A 123 -12.24 -15.72 14.16
N GLY A 124 -13.22 -15.68 13.27
CA GLY A 124 -14.39 -14.79 13.33
C GLY A 124 -14.07 -13.31 13.08
N LYS A 125 -12.83 -12.97 12.69
CA LYS A 125 -12.43 -11.57 12.48
C LYS A 125 -12.48 -11.16 11.02
N LYS A 126 -12.81 -9.89 10.82
CA LYS A 126 -12.95 -9.24 9.52
C LYS A 126 -12.36 -7.84 9.57
N ASN A 127 -11.88 -7.32 8.45
CA ASN A 127 -11.52 -5.91 8.32
C ASN A 127 -12.75 -5.04 8.63
N GLY A 128 -12.52 -3.80 9.06
CA GLY A 128 -13.59 -2.87 9.44
C GLY A 128 -13.57 -2.45 10.90
N PHE A 129 -14.41 -1.47 11.22
CA PHE A 129 -14.52 -0.93 12.58
C PHE A 129 -15.04 -1.99 13.55
N LEU A 130 -14.50 -1.97 14.77
CA LEU A 130 -14.92 -2.81 15.91
C LEU A 130 -14.78 -4.33 15.73
N ASN A 131 -14.14 -4.78 14.64
CA ASN A 131 -13.93 -6.21 14.36
C ASN A 131 -12.58 -6.76 14.89
N GLY A 132 -11.85 -5.94 15.64
CA GLY A 132 -10.58 -6.34 16.27
C GLY A 132 -9.38 -6.49 15.32
N VAL A 133 -9.52 -6.10 14.05
CA VAL A 133 -8.45 -6.05 13.04
C VAL A 133 -8.00 -4.62 12.82
N ASN A 134 -6.95 -4.22 13.52
CA ASN A 134 -6.36 -2.89 13.42
C ASN A 134 -4.89 -2.92 13.86
N HIS A 135 -4.21 -1.79 13.68
CA HIS A 135 -2.78 -1.68 13.93
C HIS A 135 -2.41 -1.39 15.40
N PHE A 136 -3.40 -1.13 16.26
CA PHE A 136 -3.23 -0.77 17.67
C PHE A 136 -3.54 -1.91 18.64
N ASN A 137 -4.23 -2.96 18.19
CA ASN A 137 -4.59 -4.08 19.04
C ASN A 137 -3.45 -5.10 19.07
N PRO A 138 -2.78 -5.36 20.22
CA PRO A 138 -1.74 -6.39 20.31
C PRO A 138 -2.24 -7.80 19.97
N SER A 139 -3.57 -8.00 20.03
CA SER A 139 -4.31 -9.22 19.66
C SER A 139 -4.96 -9.20 18.28
N SER A 140 -4.59 -8.25 17.44
CA SER A 140 -4.96 -8.21 16.03
C SER A 140 -4.40 -9.44 15.28
N PRO A 141 -5.15 -10.03 14.34
CA PRO A 141 -4.64 -11.12 13.50
C PRO A 141 -3.53 -10.67 12.53
N LEU A 142 -3.29 -9.36 12.43
CA LEU A 142 -2.17 -8.80 11.69
C LEU A 142 -0.81 -9.18 12.32
N TYR A 143 -0.77 -9.70 13.55
CA TYR A 143 0.45 -9.96 14.31
C TYR A 143 0.49 -11.36 14.92
N GLU A 144 1.69 -11.82 15.25
CA GLU A 144 1.91 -13.03 16.06
C GLU A 144 1.92 -12.69 17.55
N ALA A 145 1.77 -13.68 18.44
CA ALA A 145 1.72 -13.45 19.88
C ALA A 145 3.02 -12.83 20.42
N LYS A 146 4.15 -13.19 19.82
CA LYS A 146 5.48 -12.66 20.15
C LYS A 146 5.60 -11.14 19.92
N ASP A 147 4.81 -10.60 18.99
CA ASP A 147 4.88 -9.21 18.57
C ASP A 147 4.13 -8.26 19.53
N ALA A 148 3.26 -8.80 20.41
CA ALA A 148 2.31 -8.03 21.21
C ALA A 148 2.96 -6.89 22.03
N LYS A 149 4.15 -7.12 22.59
CA LYS A 149 4.90 -6.10 23.35
C LYS A 149 5.36 -4.93 22.47
N LEU A 150 5.69 -5.20 21.21
CA LEU A 150 6.09 -4.17 20.25
C LEU A 150 4.90 -3.33 19.79
N ILE A 151 3.72 -3.95 19.66
CA ILE A 151 2.47 -3.23 19.39
C ILE A 151 2.17 -2.25 20.53
N LEU A 152 2.22 -2.73 21.78
CA LEU A 152 2.06 -1.88 22.96
C LEU A 152 3.10 -0.75 22.99
N LEU A 153 4.36 -1.02 22.64
CA LEU A 153 5.39 0.02 22.58
C LEU A 153 5.07 1.08 21.52
N SER A 154 4.49 0.68 20.38
CA SER A 154 4.00 1.63 19.37
C SER A 154 2.90 2.52 19.91
N ASP A 155 1.93 1.94 20.62
CA ASP A 155 0.82 2.67 21.23
C ASP A 155 1.31 3.65 22.31
N ILE A 156 2.31 3.25 23.11
CA ILE A 156 2.97 4.13 24.09
C ILE A 156 3.62 5.33 23.38
N GLY A 157 4.32 5.10 22.27
CA GLY A 157 4.93 6.19 21.50
C GLY A 157 3.89 7.19 21.00
N LEU A 158 2.75 6.70 20.50
CA LEU A 158 1.63 7.55 20.11
C LEU A 158 1.02 8.31 21.29
N ALA A 159 0.82 7.64 22.42
CA ALA A 159 0.29 8.27 23.63
C ALA A 159 1.22 9.41 24.10
N ILE A 160 2.53 9.20 24.09
CA ILE A 160 3.53 10.23 24.43
C ILE A 160 3.40 11.42 23.48
N THR A 161 3.38 11.19 22.16
CA THR A 161 3.25 12.28 21.19
C THR A 161 1.92 13.02 21.35
N ILE A 162 0.80 12.31 21.48
CA ILE A 162 -0.52 12.93 21.69
C ILE A 162 -0.54 13.76 22.97
N SER A 163 -0.01 13.25 24.09
CA SER A 163 0.10 14.01 25.34
C SER A 163 0.96 15.27 25.17
N ALA A 164 2.08 15.18 24.45
CA ALA A 164 2.92 16.34 24.14
C ALA A 164 2.18 17.37 23.29
N LEU A 165 1.44 16.93 22.26
CA LEU A 165 0.64 17.81 21.40
C LEU A 165 -0.48 18.50 22.19
N VAL A 166 -1.19 17.79 23.06
CA VAL A 166 -2.23 18.37 23.93
C VAL A 166 -1.62 19.40 24.88
N TYR A 167 -0.48 19.08 25.49
CA TYR A 167 0.25 20.02 26.33
C TYR A 167 0.65 21.27 25.54
N LEU A 168 1.23 21.12 24.35
CA LEU A 168 1.63 22.25 23.50
C LEU A 168 0.43 23.09 23.04
N GLY A 169 -0.67 22.45 22.66
CA GLY A 169 -1.91 23.13 22.25
C GLY A 169 -2.50 23.98 23.38
N ASN A 170 -2.49 23.46 24.61
CA ASN A 170 -3.02 24.16 25.78
C ASN A 170 -2.11 25.29 26.28
N ASN A 171 -0.79 25.18 26.10
CA ASN A 171 0.17 26.20 26.59
C ASN A 171 0.54 27.25 25.53
N PHE A 172 0.60 26.88 24.26
CA PHE A 172 1.06 27.73 23.16
C PHE A 172 -0.03 28.03 22.12
N GLY A 173 -1.24 27.52 22.32
CA GLY A 173 -2.41 27.80 21.48
C GLY A 173 -2.62 26.78 20.35
N TRP A 174 -3.86 26.32 20.23
CA TRP A 174 -4.27 25.33 19.22
C TRP A 174 -4.10 25.81 17.77
N SER A 175 -4.23 27.12 17.50
CA SER A 175 -3.98 27.69 16.17
C SER A 175 -2.50 27.57 15.78
N ASN A 176 -1.58 27.77 16.72
CA ASN A 176 -0.15 27.58 16.46
C ASN A 176 0.16 26.10 16.20
N LEU A 177 -0.42 25.19 16.99
CA LEU A 177 -0.26 23.75 16.78
C LEU A 177 -0.82 23.30 15.42
N LEU A 178 -1.95 23.88 14.98
CA LEU A 178 -2.51 23.63 13.66
C LEU A 178 -1.52 23.99 12.53
N VAL A 179 -0.96 25.20 12.59
CA VAL A 179 -0.04 25.71 11.55
C VAL A 179 1.29 24.96 11.54
N TRP A 180 1.90 24.76 12.71
CA TRP A 180 3.26 24.24 12.80
C TRP A 180 3.37 22.72 12.81
N TYR A 181 2.32 22.02 13.24
CA TYR A 181 2.32 20.57 13.33
C TYR A 181 1.29 19.92 12.40
N PHE A 182 0.01 20.24 12.55
CA PHE A 182 -1.04 19.49 11.85
C PHE A 182 -1.05 19.73 10.34
N ILE A 183 -0.85 20.96 9.85
CA ILE A 183 -0.78 21.23 8.40
C ILE A 183 0.41 20.48 7.76
N PRO A 184 1.65 20.59 8.26
CA PRO A 184 2.77 19.78 7.76
C PRO A 184 2.54 18.27 7.88
N TYR A 185 1.93 17.83 8.99
CA TYR A 185 1.56 16.43 9.19
C TYR A 185 0.61 15.92 8.10
N PHE A 186 -0.45 16.66 7.78
CA PHE A 186 -1.38 16.27 6.70
C PHE A 186 -0.70 16.30 5.33
N TRP A 187 0.24 17.22 5.11
CA TRP A 187 1.04 17.25 3.89
C TRP A 187 1.90 15.98 3.73
N VAL A 188 2.56 15.54 4.80
CA VAL A 188 3.32 14.27 4.80
C VAL A 188 2.39 13.07 4.56
N ASN A 189 1.21 13.05 5.20
CA ASN A 189 0.22 11.98 4.99
C ASN A 189 -0.30 11.93 3.56
N HIS A 190 -0.54 13.09 2.94
CA HIS A 190 -0.90 13.17 1.52
C HIS A 190 0.17 12.51 0.66
N TRP A 191 1.44 12.90 0.79
CA TRP A 191 2.50 12.30 -0.01
C TRP A 191 2.63 10.80 0.22
N LEU A 192 2.58 10.34 1.47
CA LEU A 192 2.59 8.92 1.80
C LEU A 192 1.51 8.15 1.03
N VAL A 193 0.25 8.60 1.11
CA VAL A 193 -0.88 7.92 0.49
C VAL A 193 -0.82 8.03 -1.04
N ALA A 194 -0.43 9.18 -1.57
CA ALA A 194 -0.31 9.40 -3.01
C ALA A 194 0.77 8.51 -3.64
N ILE A 195 2.01 8.54 -3.14
CA ILE A 195 3.12 7.81 -3.76
C ILE A 195 2.91 6.30 -3.68
N THR A 196 2.51 5.79 -2.52
CA THR A 196 2.29 4.35 -2.33
C THR A 196 1.12 3.85 -3.15
N PHE A 197 0.07 4.65 -3.31
CA PHE A 197 -1.01 4.34 -4.26
C PHE A 197 -0.46 4.24 -5.69
N LEU A 198 0.23 5.26 -6.18
CA LEU A 198 0.77 5.29 -7.55
C LEU A 198 1.73 4.13 -7.86
N GLN A 199 2.48 3.67 -6.87
CA GLN A 199 3.46 2.60 -6.96
C GLN A 199 2.83 1.19 -6.98
N HIS A 200 1.62 1.04 -6.42
CA HIS A 200 1.00 -0.26 -6.16
C HIS A 200 -0.33 -0.50 -6.89
N THR A 201 -0.97 0.55 -7.40
CA THR A 201 -2.31 0.46 -8.00
C THR A 201 -2.35 0.83 -9.48
N ASP A 202 -1.18 0.90 -10.12
CA ASP A 202 -1.12 1.11 -11.58
C ASP A 202 -1.90 -0.01 -12.30
N PRO A 203 -2.78 0.32 -13.26
CA PRO A 203 -3.61 -0.67 -13.96
C PRO A 203 -2.82 -1.78 -14.69
N SER A 204 -1.55 -1.56 -14.99
CA SER A 204 -0.69 -2.55 -15.64
C SER A 204 -0.08 -3.58 -14.68
N LEU A 205 -0.21 -3.37 -13.36
CA LEU A 205 0.33 -4.27 -12.35
C LEU A 205 -0.60 -5.46 -12.10
N PRO A 206 -0.06 -6.69 -12.11
CA PRO A 206 -0.86 -7.88 -11.85
C PRO A 206 -1.06 -8.13 -10.36
N HIS A 207 -2.26 -8.59 -10.00
CA HIS A 207 -2.51 -9.30 -8.74
C HIS A 207 -2.66 -10.79 -9.01
N TYR A 208 -2.10 -11.61 -8.11
CA TYR A 208 -1.98 -13.05 -8.28
C TYR A 208 -2.80 -13.80 -7.23
N THR A 209 -3.38 -14.92 -7.67
CA THR A 209 -3.92 -15.95 -6.76
C THR A 209 -2.78 -16.65 -6.00
N GLY A 210 -3.09 -17.36 -4.92
CA GLY A 210 -2.09 -18.12 -4.15
C GLY A 210 -1.22 -19.05 -5.01
N GLU A 211 -1.81 -19.73 -6.00
CA GLU A 211 -1.13 -20.69 -6.87
C GLU A 211 -0.19 -20.05 -7.91
N SER A 212 -0.55 -18.86 -8.40
CA SER A 212 0.22 -18.16 -9.45
C SER A 212 1.28 -17.21 -8.88
N TRP A 213 1.21 -16.93 -7.58
CA TRP A 213 2.10 -16.01 -6.89
C TRP A 213 3.39 -16.70 -6.45
N ASN A 214 4.52 -16.00 -6.60
CA ASN A 214 5.75 -16.26 -5.88
C ASN A 214 6.40 -14.92 -5.52
N TYR A 215 7.42 -14.94 -4.64
CA TYR A 215 8.07 -13.72 -4.16
C TYR A 215 8.57 -12.83 -5.30
N VAL A 216 9.23 -13.41 -6.32
CA VAL A 216 9.80 -12.66 -7.45
C VAL A 216 8.71 -11.97 -8.28
N ARG A 217 7.58 -12.64 -8.53
CA ARG A 217 6.42 -12.07 -9.22
C ARG A 217 5.74 -10.98 -8.41
N GLY A 218 5.65 -11.18 -7.09
CA GLY A 218 5.08 -10.20 -6.16
C GLY A 218 5.91 -8.93 -6.07
N ALA A 219 7.23 -9.05 -5.92
CA ALA A 219 8.14 -7.91 -5.89
C ALA A 219 8.13 -7.13 -7.23
N ALA A 220 8.00 -7.82 -8.37
CA ALA A 220 7.80 -7.20 -9.68
C ALA A 220 6.44 -6.50 -9.87
N ALA A 221 5.46 -6.73 -8.98
CA ALA A 221 4.12 -6.15 -9.08
C ALA A 221 4.05 -4.74 -8.48
N THR A 222 5.07 -3.94 -8.77
CA THR A 222 5.20 -2.53 -8.39
C THR A 222 5.76 -1.72 -9.55
N ILE A 223 5.64 -0.40 -9.50
CA ILE A 223 6.12 0.50 -10.54
C ILE A 223 6.87 1.68 -9.93
N ASP A 224 7.98 2.07 -10.56
CA ASP A 224 8.67 3.30 -10.22
C ASP A 224 8.01 4.50 -10.89
N ARG A 225 7.94 5.62 -10.18
CA ARG A 225 7.48 6.88 -10.76
C ARG A 225 8.58 7.92 -10.68
N GLU A 226 8.84 8.56 -11.82
CA GLU A 226 9.80 9.66 -11.89
C GLU A 226 9.09 10.97 -11.57
N PHE A 227 9.49 11.61 -10.46
CA PHE A 227 8.94 12.86 -9.91
C PHE A 227 9.98 14.00 -9.91
N GLY A 228 11.02 13.87 -10.72
CA GLY A 228 12.10 14.82 -10.95
C GLY A 228 12.70 15.34 -9.66
N PHE A 229 12.66 16.66 -9.50
CA PHE A 229 13.18 17.33 -8.32
C PHE A 229 12.44 16.90 -7.03
N ILE A 230 11.12 16.75 -7.09
CA ILE A 230 10.30 16.43 -5.91
C ILE A 230 10.67 15.04 -5.41
N GLY A 231 10.68 14.04 -6.29
CA GLY A 231 11.02 12.68 -5.91
C GLY A 231 12.45 12.55 -5.40
N ARG A 232 13.42 13.12 -6.12
CA ARG A 232 14.84 13.02 -5.76
C ARG A 232 15.20 13.77 -4.47
N GLN A 233 14.69 14.99 -4.27
CA GLN A 233 15.13 15.84 -3.16
C GLN A 233 14.19 15.81 -1.95
N LEU A 234 12.88 15.73 -2.17
CA LEU A 234 11.91 15.75 -1.07
C LEU A 234 11.55 14.34 -0.61
N LEU A 235 11.45 13.39 -1.54
CA LEU A 235 11.07 12.00 -1.27
C LEU A 235 12.27 11.04 -1.18
N HIS A 236 13.50 11.54 -1.31
CA HIS A 236 14.74 10.75 -1.19
C HIS A 236 14.79 9.55 -2.16
N GLY A 237 14.23 9.69 -3.36
CA GLY A 237 14.27 8.64 -4.38
C GLY A 237 13.31 7.47 -4.15
N ILE A 238 12.57 7.44 -3.03
CA ILE A 238 11.70 6.30 -2.67
C ILE A 238 10.64 6.02 -3.73
N ILE A 239 10.23 7.04 -4.50
CA ILE A 239 9.26 6.89 -5.57
C ILE A 239 9.87 6.36 -6.88
N GLU A 240 11.15 6.67 -7.12
CA GLU A 240 11.92 6.25 -8.28
C GLU A 240 12.58 4.87 -8.16
N THR A 241 12.74 4.33 -6.95
CA THR A 241 13.48 3.08 -6.70
C THR A 241 12.64 2.03 -5.98
N HIS A 242 11.33 2.07 -6.15
CA HIS A 242 10.37 1.25 -5.40
C HIS A 242 10.34 -0.21 -5.84
N VAL A 243 10.54 -0.49 -7.12
CA VAL A 243 10.68 -1.87 -7.62
C VAL A 243 11.86 -2.55 -6.90
N LEU A 244 13.02 -1.89 -6.87
CA LEU A 244 14.16 -2.38 -6.10
C LEU A 244 13.80 -2.55 -4.62
N HIS A 245 13.13 -1.57 -4.04
CA HIS A 245 12.72 -1.59 -2.64
C HIS A 245 11.90 -2.84 -2.29
N HIS A 246 11.02 -3.31 -3.19
CA HIS A 246 10.26 -4.55 -2.98
C HIS A 246 11.08 -5.84 -3.12
N TYR A 247 12.11 -5.82 -3.97
CA TYR A 247 13.03 -6.95 -4.11
C TYR A 247 14.04 -7.05 -2.97
N VAL A 248 14.57 -5.91 -2.50
CA VAL A 248 15.62 -5.85 -1.49
C VAL A 248 15.45 -4.61 -0.63
N SER A 249 14.43 -4.61 0.25
CA SER A 249 14.12 -3.46 1.10
C SER A 249 15.20 -3.10 2.13
N THR A 250 16.20 -3.98 2.30
CA THR A 250 17.34 -3.77 3.20
C THR A 250 18.47 -2.95 2.58
N ILE A 251 18.41 -2.65 1.28
CA ILE A 251 19.30 -1.68 0.65
C ILE A 251 18.80 -0.29 1.02
N PRO A 252 19.63 0.55 1.65
CA PRO A 252 19.20 1.88 2.05
C PRO A 252 19.01 2.81 0.85
N PHE A 253 18.12 3.80 1.01
CA PHE A 253 17.80 4.78 -0.04
C PHE A 253 19.04 5.47 -0.65
N TYR A 254 20.10 5.71 0.13
CA TYR A 254 21.33 6.35 -0.36
C TYR A 254 22.18 5.45 -1.27
N ASN A 255 21.86 4.15 -1.37
CA ASN A 255 22.44 3.20 -2.33
C ASN A 255 21.40 2.68 -3.34
N ALA A 256 20.15 3.13 -3.25
CA ALA A 256 19.04 2.56 -4.01
C ALA A 256 19.14 2.87 -5.51
N ASP A 257 19.70 4.02 -5.90
CA ASP A 257 19.90 4.36 -7.31
C ASP A 257 20.83 3.36 -8.01
N GLU A 258 22.01 3.09 -7.43
CA GLU A 258 22.99 2.15 -7.98
C GLU A 258 22.39 0.74 -8.11
N ALA A 259 21.74 0.28 -7.04
CA ALA A 259 21.11 -1.03 -7.03
C ALA A 259 19.90 -1.11 -8.00
N SER A 260 19.19 -0.01 -8.24
CA SER A 260 18.09 0.05 -9.21
C SER A 260 18.62 -0.08 -10.63
N GLU A 261 19.74 0.56 -10.95
CA GLU A 261 20.42 0.35 -12.24
C GLU A 261 20.91 -1.09 -12.43
N ALA A 262 21.31 -1.76 -11.36
CA ALA A 262 21.67 -3.18 -11.40
C ALA A 262 20.45 -4.08 -11.66
N ILE A 263 19.33 -3.88 -10.95
CA ILE A 263 18.15 -4.74 -11.09
C ILE A 263 17.43 -4.53 -12.43
N LYS A 264 17.46 -3.30 -12.99
CA LYS A 264 16.94 -3.01 -14.34
C LYS A 264 17.57 -3.91 -15.40
N LYS A 265 18.87 -4.18 -15.32
CA LYS A 265 19.59 -5.06 -16.26
C LYS A 265 19.12 -6.52 -16.17
N VAL A 266 18.74 -6.97 -14.97
CA VAL A 266 18.25 -8.34 -14.73
C VAL A 266 16.79 -8.48 -15.15
N MET A 267 15.93 -7.52 -14.80
CA MET A 267 14.51 -7.54 -15.12
C MET A 267 14.23 -7.26 -16.60
N GLY A 268 15.09 -6.46 -17.25
CA GLY A 268 14.94 -6.06 -18.64
C GLY A 268 13.54 -5.50 -18.92
N ARG A 269 12.84 -6.08 -19.89
CA ARG A 269 11.47 -5.69 -20.27
C ARG A 269 10.42 -5.82 -19.17
N HIS A 270 10.72 -6.52 -18.07
CA HIS A 270 9.79 -6.74 -16.96
C HIS A 270 9.86 -5.63 -15.92
N TYR A 271 10.89 -4.77 -15.95
CA TYR A 271 10.97 -3.60 -15.11
C TYR A 271 9.88 -2.59 -15.49
N ARG A 272 9.19 -2.02 -14.49
CA ARG A 272 8.10 -1.07 -14.70
C ARG A 272 8.49 0.30 -14.16
N ALA A 273 8.40 1.31 -15.02
CA ALA A 273 8.56 2.71 -14.65
C ALA A 273 7.60 3.58 -15.46
N GLY A 274 7.19 4.74 -14.92
CA GLY A 274 6.35 5.73 -15.62
C GLY A 274 6.54 7.16 -15.11
N HIS A 275 6.06 8.16 -15.87
CA HIS A 275 6.18 9.59 -15.54
C HIS A 275 4.85 10.20 -15.04
N GLU A 276 4.93 11.29 -14.28
CA GLU A 276 3.86 12.00 -13.54
C GLU A 276 2.57 12.36 -14.30
N GLY A 277 2.62 12.60 -15.62
CA GLY A 277 1.71 13.53 -16.32
C GLY A 277 0.19 13.32 -16.16
N GLU A 278 -0.32 12.10 -15.93
CA GLU A 278 -1.77 11.83 -15.78
C GLU A 278 -2.09 10.71 -14.76
N VAL A 279 -1.16 10.41 -13.85
CA VAL A 279 -1.12 9.08 -13.22
C VAL A 279 -2.10 8.90 -12.06
N LEU A 280 -2.31 9.92 -11.21
CA LEU A 280 -3.20 9.75 -10.04
C LEU A 280 -4.65 9.58 -10.48
N TRP A 281 -5.07 10.38 -11.46
CA TRP A 281 -6.40 10.27 -12.06
C TRP A 281 -6.57 8.93 -12.80
N ALA A 282 -5.62 8.56 -13.66
CA ALA A 282 -5.68 7.30 -14.39
C ALA A 282 -5.66 6.07 -13.47
N SER A 283 -4.84 6.08 -12.41
CA SER A 283 -4.74 4.98 -11.43
C SER A 283 -5.96 4.91 -10.50
N SER A 284 -6.68 6.01 -10.33
CA SER A 284 -7.90 6.06 -9.51
C SER A 284 -9.13 5.48 -10.21
N ARG A 285 -9.09 5.34 -11.54
CA ARG A 285 -10.16 4.70 -12.31
C ARG A 285 -10.00 3.18 -12.19
N PRO A 286 -10.95 2.47 -11.57
CA PRO A 286 -10.84 1.02 -11.45
C PRO A 286 -10.93 0.37 -12.84
N CYS A 287 -9.89 -0.33 -13.31
CA CYS A 287 -10.12 -1.34 -14.36
C CYS A 287 -11.07 -2.39 -13.75
N GLY A 288 -12.13 -2.74 -14.48
CA GLY A 288 -13.22 -3.59 -13.99
C GLY A 288 -12.73 -4.85 -13.27
N ALA A 289 -13.35 -5.16 -12.14
CA ALA A 289 -12.84 -6.13 -11.17
C ALA A 289 -12.37 -7.47 -11.76
N VAL A 290 -11.28 -7.99 -11.18
CA VAL A 290 -10.58 -9.21 -11.60
C VAL A 290 -11.56 -10.38 -11.64
N ARG A 291 -11.59 -11.12 -12.76
CA ARG A 291 -12.36 -12.37 -12.88
C ARG A 291 -11.62 -13.46 -12.11
N ALA A 292 -12.31 -14.11 -11.16
CA ALA A 292 -11.89 -15.42 -10.69
C ALA A 292 -11.84 -16.38 -11.90
N GLY A 293 -10.80 -17.21 -11.98
CA GLY A 293 -10.50 -18.03 -13.15
C GLY A 293 -11.70 -18.87 -13.61
N ALA A 294 -12.11 -18.68 -14.85
CA ALA A 294 -13.03 -19.57 -15.54
C ALA A 294 -12.25 -20.32 -16.61
N THR A 295 -12.00 -21.61 -16.36
CA THR A 295 -11.71 -22.60 -17.39
C THR A 295 -12.90 -22.70 -18.35
N GLY A 296 -12.70 -22.49 -19.65
CA GLY A 296 -13.70 -22.85 -20.67
C GLY A 296 -14.13 -21.72 -21.62
N SER A 297 -13.93 -21.98 -22.90
CA SER A 297 -14.28 -21.18 -24.08
C SER A 297 -15.78 -21.06 -24.38
N SER A 298 -16.22 -19.94 -24.99
CA SER A 298 -17.23 -19.96 -26.06
C SER A 298 -17.25 -18.63 -26.86
N PRO A 299 -17.35 -18.66 -28.21
CA PRO A 299 -17.21 -17.49 -29.09
C PRO A 299 -18.58 -16.85 -29.39
N ALA A 300 -19.00 -15.88 -28.59
CA ALA A 300 -20.14 -15.04 -28.93
C ALA A 300 -20.12 -13.73 -28.12
N ARG A 301 -19.25 -12.78 -28.48
CA ARG A 301 -19.39 -11.35 -28.11
C ARG A 301 -18.36 -10.45 -28.80
N GLU A 302 -18.41 -10.40 -30.12
CA GLU A 302 -17.55 -9.54 -30.95
C GLU A 302 -18.15 -8.15 -31.26
N LEU A 303 -19.15 -7.70 -30.49
CA LEU A 303 -19.86 -6.42 -30.72
C LEU A 303 -19.84 -5.44 -29.54
N ARG A 304 -18.94 -5.63 -28.56
CA ARG A 304 -18.65 -4.64 -27.49
C ARG A 304 -17.17 -4.20 -27.48
N ALA A 305 -16.58 -4.07 -28.67
CA ALA A 305 -15.14 -3.85 -28.85
C ALA A 305 -14.70 -2.37 -28.98
N ARG A 306 -15.57 -1.37 -28.80
CA ARG A 306 -15.18 0.05 -29.04
C ARG A 306 -15.18 1.00 -27.83
N ALA A 307 -15.27 0.49 -26.60
CA ALA A 307 -15.09 1.29 -25.37
C ALA A 307 -14.08 0.66 -24.37
N ARG A 308 -13.13 -0.15 -24.86
CA ARG A 308 -12.09 -0.83 -24.05
C ARG A 308 -10.71 -0.70 -24.67
N ALA A 309 -10.36 0.48 -25.15
CA ALA A 309 -9.08 0.69 -25.85
C ALA A 309 -7.90 1.00 -24.92
N PHE A 310 -8.10 1.23 -23.61
CA PHE A 310 -7.00 1.53 -22.69
C PHE A 310 -6.63 0.40 -21.71
N CYS A 311 -7.56 -0.48 -21.29
CA CYS A 311 -7.24 -1.66 -20.46
C CYS A 311 -6.99 -2.97 -21.27
N SER A 312 -6.97 -2.98 -22.62
CA SER A 312 -6.75 -4.23 -23.41
C SER A 312 -5.43 -4.31 -24.20
N SER A 313 -4.67 -3.22 -24.30
CA SER A 313 -3.38 -3.21 -25.02
C SER A 313 -2.23 -3.84 -24.22
N ALA A 314 -2.43 -4.15 -22.94
CA ALA A 314 -1.52 -4.96 -22.13
C ALA A 314 -2.09 -6.37 -21.93
N THR A 315 -2.16 -7.16 -23.00
CA THR A 315 -2.35 -8.60 -22.86
C THR A 315 -1.06 -9.19 -22.25
N PRO A 316 -1.04 -9.76 -21.04
CA PRO A 316 0.09 -10.55 -20.60
C PRO A 316 0.05 -11.84 -21.42
N THR A 317 1.06 -12.06 -22.25
CA THR A 317 1.25 -13.37 -22.89
C THR A 317 1.51 -14.38 -21.78
N VAL A 318 0.52 -15.22 -21.47
CA VAL A 318 0.70 -16.40 -20.63
C VAL A 318 1.53 -17.38 -21.45
N TRP A 319 2.81 -17.53 -21.14
CA TRP A 319 3.66 -18.53 -21.77
C TRP A 319 3.48 -19.86 -21.07
N VAL A 320 2.92 -20.84 -21.78
CA VAL A 320 2.94 -22.25 -21.40
C VAL A 320 4.23 -22.84 -21.97
N PRO A 321 5.09 -23.49 -21.16
CA PRO A 321 6.26 -24.18 -21.69
C PRO A 321 5.84 -25.29 -22.64
N SER A 322 6.34 -25.25 -23.87
CA SER A 322 6.30 -26.40 -24.76
C SER A 322 7.21 -27.50 -24.20
N PRO A 323 6.73 -28.75 -24.06
CA PRO A 323 7.58 -29.86 -23.68
C PRO A 323 8.48 -30.19 -24.88
N SER A 324 9.78 -29.93 -24.74
CA SER A 324 10.78 -30.43 -25.67
C SER A 324 10.78 -31.96 -25.69
N ARG A 325 10.54 -32.53 -26.87
CA ARG A 325 11.21 -33.77 -27.29
C ARG A 325 12.53 -33.41 -27.94
#